data_AF-A0A5E4B154-F1
#
_entry.id   AF-A0A5E4B154-F1
#
_cell.length_a   1.000
_cell.length_b   1.000
_cell.length_c   1.000
_cell.angle_alpha   90.00
_cell.angle_beta   90.00
_cell.angle_gamma   90.00
#
_symmetry.space_group_name_H-M   'P 1'
#
loop_
_entity.id
_entity.type
_entity.pdbx_description
1 polymer ?
#
loop_
_entity_poly.entity_id
_entity_poly.type
_entity_poly.pdbx_seq_one_letter_code
_entity_poly.pdbx_strand_id
1 'polypeptide(L)'
;MERLIKKLSMTCRSHLDEEEEQQKQKDLQEKISGKMTLKEFAMMNEDQDDEEFLQQYRKQRMEEMRQQLHKGPQFKQVFEIPSGEGFLDMIDKEQKSTLIMVHIYEDGIPGTEAMNGCMICLAGEYPAVKFCRVKSSVIGASSRFTRNALPALLIYKGGELIGNFVRITDQLGEDFFAVDLEAFLQEFGLLPEKEVLVLTSVRNSATCHSEDSDLEID
;
A
#
# COMPACT_ATOMS: atom_id res chain seq x y z
N MET A 1 -86.32 15.88 -24.78
CA MET A 1 -86.45 15.91 -23.30
C MET A 1 -85.58 14.85 -22.60
N GLU A 2 -84.66 14.16 -23.30
CA GLU A 2 -83.86 13.06 -22.74
C GLU A 2 -82.48 13.49 -22.22
N ARG A 3 -82.00 14.70 -22.57
CA ARG A 3 -80.70 15.22 -22.12
C ARG A 3 -80.70 15.73 -20.67
N LEU A 4 -81.88 15.87 -20.05
CA LEU A 4 -82.02 16.34 -18.67
C LEU A 4 -82.01 15.20 -17.65
N ILE A 5 -82.37 13.98 -18.08
CA ILE A 5 -82.43 12.79 -17.20
C ILE A 5 -81.02 12.24 -16.93
N LYS A 6 -80.09 12.39 -17.89
CA LYS A 6 -78.71 11.91 -17.72
C LYS A 6 -77.84 12.82 -16.83
N LYS A 7 -78.28 14.06 -16.53
CA LYS A 7 -77.58 15.01 -15.63
C LYS A 7 -77.98 14.88 -14.16
N LEU A 8 -78.99 14.06 -13.83
CA LEU A 8 -79.49 13.83 -12.47
C LEU A 8 -79.27 12.40 -11.98
N SER A 9 -78.43 11.62 -12.67
CA SER A 9 -77.87 10.38 -12.14
C SER A 9 -76.83 10.73 -11.07
N MET A 10 -77.31 11.22 -9.93
CA MET A 10 -76.57 11.16 -8.68
C MET A 10 -76.44 9.68 -8.34
N THR A 11 -75.35 9.06 -8.76
CA THR A 11 -74.97 7.75 -8.26
C THR A 11 -74.66 7.95 -6.78
N CYS A 12 -75.62 7.62 -5.91
CA CYS A 12 -75.41 7.60 -4.48
C CYS A 12 -74.34 6.53 -4.20
N ARG A 13 -73.07 6.93 -4.10
CA ARG A 13 -72.05 6.12 -3.45
C ARG A 13 -72.45 6.00 -1.99
N SER A 14 -72.57 4.77 -1.50
CA SER A 14 -72.80 4.57 -0.07
C SER A 14 -71.49 4.80 0.69
N HIS A 15 -71.58 5.25 1.94
CA HIS A 15 -70.41 5.42 2.82
C HIS A 15 -69.54 4.14 2.90
N LEU A 16 -70.19 2.97 2.77
CA LEU A 16 -69.53 1.66 2.75
C LEU A 16 -68.67 1.47 1.49
N ASP A 17 -69.08 2.00 0.33
CA ASP A 17 -68.30 1.91 -0.91
C ASP A 17 -67.06 2.83 -0.87
N GLU A 18 -67.16 3.97 -0.17
CA GLU A 18 -66.05 4.91 0.03
C GLU A 18 -64.98 4.35 0.98
N GLU A 19 -65.40 3.67 2.06
CA GLU A 19 -64.51 2.98 2.98
C GLU A 19 -63.76 1.82 2.29
N GLU A 20 -64.44 1.05 1.44
CA GLU A 20 -63.84 -0.09 0.74
C GLU A 20 -62.80 0.38 -0.30
N GLU A 21 -63.04 1.50 -0.99
CA GLU A 21 -62.06 2.12 -1.89
C GLU A 21 -60.85 2.70 -1.14
N GLN A 22 -61.08 3.34 0.01
CA GLN A 22 -59.98 3.83 0.86
C GLN A 22 -59.12 2.68 1.37
N GLN A 23 -59.73 1.55 1.76
CA GLN A 23 -59.00 0.37 2.19
C GLN A 23 -58.18 -0.23 1.03
N LYS A 24 -58.78 -0.34 -0.16
CA LYS A 24 -58.07 -0.79 -1.38
C LYS A 24 -56.92 0.14 -1.75
N GLN A 25 -57.08 1.46 -1.57
CA GLN A 25 -56.00 2.43 -1.79
C GLN A 25 -54.86 2.26 -0.78
N LYS A 26 -55.17 2.08 0.51
CA LYS A 26 -54.17 1.81 1.56
C LYS A 26 -53.38 0.53 1.27
N ASP A 27 -54.08 -0.57 0.98
CA ASP A 27 -53.45 -1.85 0.63
C ASP A 27 -52.56 -1.74 -0.61
N LEU A 28 -52.98 -0.95 -1.61
CA LEU A 28 -52.19 -0.73 -2.83
C LEU A 28 -50.96 0.11 -2.54
N GLN A 29 -51.08 1.15 -1.69
CA GLN A 29 -49.99 2.01 -1.28
C GLN A 29 -48.94 1.25 -0.45
N GLU A 30 -49.38 0.35 0.43
CA GLU A 30 -48.52 -0.54 1.22
C GLU A 30 -47.76 -1.54 0.33
N LYS A 31 -48.44 -2.12 -0.67
CA LYS A 31 -47.81 -3.00 -1.67
C LYS A 31 -46.81 -2.27 -2.55
N ILE A 32 -47.08 -1.01 -2.92
CA ILE A 32 -46.15 -0.19 -3.70
C ILE A 32 -44.94 0.17 -2.85
N SER A 33 -45.16 0.60 -1.61
CA SER A 33 -44.09 0.94 -0.66
C SER A 33 -43.20 -0.28 -0.38
N GLY A 34 -43.78 -1.44 -0.10
CA GLY A 34 -43.03 -2.69 0.12
C GLY A 34 -42.24 -3.17 -1.10
N LYS A 35 -42.72 -2.93 -2.32
CA LYS A 35 -41.98 -3.23 -3.55
C LYS A 35 -40.85 -2.22 -3.81
N MET A 36 -41.06 -0.96 -3.45
CA MET A 36 -40.06 0.11 -3.58
C MET A 36 -38.89 -0.12 -2.62
N THR A 37 -39.19 -0.44 -1.36
CA THR A 37 -38.16 -0.76 -0.35
C THR A 37 -37.37 -2.02 -0.69
N LEU A 38 -38.01 -3.07 -1.22
CA LEU A 38 -37.29 -4.27 -1.68
C LEU A 38 -36.32 -3.96 -2.83
N LYS A 39 -36.72 -3.08 -3.75
CA LYS A 39 -35.90 -2.70 -4.92
C LYS A 39 -34.72 -1.82 -4.51
N GLU A 40 -34.92 -0.89 -3.58
CA GLU A 40 -33.84 -0.07 -3.02
C GLU A 40 -32.84 -0.92 -2.24
N PHE A 41 -33.31 -1.89 -1.45
CA PHE A 41 -32.44 -2.84 -0.75
C PHE A 41 -31.65 -3.73 -1.71
N ALA A 42 -32.26 -4.18 -2.82
CA ALA A 42 -31.56 -4.95 -3.85
C ALA A 42 -30.46 -4.14 -4.54
N MET A 43 -30.73 -2.88 -4.92
CA MET A 43 -29.73 -2.00 -5.54
C MET A 43 -28.57 -1.68 -4.59
N MET A 44 -28.84 -1.42 -3.30
CA MET A 44 -27.79 -1.18 -2.31
C MET A 44 -26.87 -2.40 -2.09
N ASN A 45 -27.42 -3.62 -2.15
CA ASN A 45 -26.60 -4.84 -2.04
C ASN A 45 -25.78 -5.08 -3.32
N GLU A 46 -26.36 -4.84 -4.51
CA GLU A 46 -25.61 -4.92 -5.78
C GLU A 46 -24.43 -3.93 -5.81
N ASP A 47 -24.62 -2.69 -5.33
CA ASP A 47 -23.55 -1.68 -5.26
C ASP A 47 -22.46 -2.04 -4.23
N GLN A 48 -22.83 -2.66 -3.09
CA GLN A 48 -21.86 -3.15 -2.09
C GLN A 48 -21.06 -4.36 -2.59
N ASP A 49 -21.74 -5.31 -3.26
CA ASP A 49 -21.10 -6.49 -3.85
C ASP A 49 -20.10 -6.06 -4.95
N ASP A 50 -20.45 -5.06 -5.76
CA ASP A 50 -19.56 -4.50 -6.78
C ASP A 50 -18.35 -3.77 -6.18
N GLU A 51 -18.54 -3.04 -5.07
CA GLU A 51 -17.44 -2.36 -4.38
C GLU A 51 -16.48 -3.37 -3.73
N GLU A 52 -17.01 -4.39 -3.06
CA GLU A 52 -16.19 -5.45 -2.45
C GLU A 52 -15.42 -6.23 -3.53
N PHE A 53 -16.07 -6.56 -4.65
CA PHE A 53 -15.43 -7.20 -5.80
C PHE A 53 -14.30 -6.34 -6.38
N LEU A 54 -14.51 -5.04 -6.57
CA LEU A 54 -13.48 -4.12 -7.08
C LEU A 54 -12.28 -4.03 -6.12
N GLN A 55 -12.54 -3.99 -4.80
CA GLN A 55 -11.49 -3.97 -3.78
C GLN A 55 -10.69 -5.27 -3.78
N GLN A 56 -11.36 -6.42 -3.82
CA GLN A 56 -10.71 -7.73 -3.91
C GLN A 56 -9.88 -7.86 -5.19
N TYR A 57 -10.40 -7.39 -6.34
CA TYR A 57 -9.67 -7.41 -7.61
C TYR A 57 -8.41 -6.52 -7.57
N ARG A 58 -8.51 -5.30 -7.03
CA ARG A 58 -7.35 -4.40 -6.84
C ARG A 58 -6.29 -5.06 -5.97
N LYS A 59 -6.71 -5.65 -4.84
CA LYS A 59 -5.82 -6.36 -3.92
C LYS A 59 -5.16 -7.56 -4.61
N GLN A 60 -5.93 -8.37 -5.32
CA GLN A 60 -5.42 -9.53 -6.04
C GLN A 60 -4.38 -9.13 -7.09
N ARG A 61 -4.61 -8.07 -7.87
CA ARG A 61 -3.65 -7.59 -8.87
C ARG A 61 -2.38 -7.01 -8.24
N MET A 62 -2.48 -6.31 -7.11
CA MET A 62 -1.31 -5.87 -6.34
C MET A 62 -0.51 -7.07 -5.80
N GLU A 63 -1.19 -8.06 -5.26
CA GLU A 63 -0.57 -9.29 -4.75
C GLU A 63 0.13 -10.08 -5.87
N GLU A 64 -0.51 -10.21 -7.03
CA GLU A 64 0.08 -10.85 -8.22
C GLU A 64 1.36 -10.14 -8.68
N MET A 65 1.38 -8.79 -8.68
CA MET A 65 2.59 -8.02 -8.99
C MET A 65 3.68 -8.23 -7.92
N ARG A 66 3.30 -8.22 -6.64
CA ARG A 66 4.23 -8.48 -5.53
C ARG A 66 4.87 -9.85 -5.65
N GLN A 67 4.08 -10.91 -5.83
CA GLN A 67 4.59 -12.28 -5.93
C GLN A 67 5.60 -12.49 -7.07
N GLN A 68 5.52 -11.71 -8.15
CA GLN A 68 6.52 -11.74 -9.22
C GLN A 68 7.87 -11.15 -8.80
N LEU A 69 7.87 -10.18 -7.88
CA LEU A 69 9.07 -9.54 -7.33
C LEU A 69 9.75 -10.40 -6.24
N HIS A 70 9.02 -11.29 -5.56
CA HIS A 70 9.53 -12.06 -4.41
C HIS A 70 10.27 -13.37 -4.76
N LYS A 71 10.35 -13.80 -6.02
CA LYS A 71 10.95 -15.10 -6.42
C LYS A 71 12.50 -15.08 -6.55
N GLY A 72 13.17 -14.12 -5.93
CA GLY A 72 14.60 -13.88 -6.07
C GLY A 72 15.49 -14.58 -5.03
N PRO A 73 16.82 -14.58 -5.25
CA PRO A 73 17.79 -14.99 -4.25
C PRO A 73 17.67 -14.13 -2.98
N GLN A 74 18.00 -14.72 -1.82
CA GLN A 74 18.07 -14.03 -0.54
C GLN A 74 19.52 -13.98 -0.04
N PHE A 75 20.00 -12.78 0.29
CA PHE A 75 21.38 -12.50 0.63
C PHE A 75 21.62 -12.40 2.14
N LYS A 76 20.84 -11.56 2.84
CA LYS A 76 20.82 -11.41 4.32
C LYS A 76 22.15 -11.02 4.99
N GLN A 77 23.16 -10.64 4.22
CA GLN A 77 24.48 -10.24 4.72
C GLN A 77 25.14 -9.26 3.75
N VAL A 78 26.21 -8.61 4.23
CA VAL A 78 27.06 -7.73 3.41
C VAL A 78 28.23 -8.54 2.85
N PHE A 79 28.46 -8.47 1.55
CA PHE A 79 29.57 -9.16 0.88
C PHE A 79 30.75 -8.22 0.64
N GLU A 80 31.94 -8.67 1.01
CA GLU A 80 33.17 -7.94 0.71
C GLU A 80 33.72 -8.34 -0.66
N ILE A 81 34.04 -7.35 -1.49
CA ILE A 81 34.62 -7.56 -2.81
C ILE A 81 36.16 -7.46 -2.71
N PRO A 82 36.90 -8.54 -3.01
CA PRO A 82 38.36 -8.56 -2.83
C PRO A 82 39.14 -7.97 -4.03
N SER A 83 38.51 -7.81 -5.20
CA SER A 83 39.18 -7.38 -6.43
C SER A 83 38.30 -6.47 -7.29
N GLY A 84 38.93 -5.61 -8.11
CA GLY A 84 38.22 -4.80 -9.10
C GLY A 84 37.47 -5.63 -10.15
N GLU A 85 38.02 -6.77 -10.57
CA GLU A 85 37.31 -7.73 -11.44
C GLU A 85 36.07 -8.29 -10.74
N GLY A 86 36.18 -8.60 -9.43
CA GLY A 86 35.04 -9.07 -8.64
C GLY A 86 33.92 -8.02 -8.52
N PHE A 87 34.26 -6.73 -8.58
CA PHE A 87 33.26 -5.66 -8.60
C PHE A 87 32.45 -5.68 -9.91
N LEU A 88 33.13 -5.80 -11.05
CA LEU A 88 32.47 -5.89 -12.36
C LEU A 88 31.63 -7.16 -12.49
N ASP A 89 32.22 -8.30 -12.12
CA ASP A 89 31.54 -9.60 -12.17
C ASP A 89 30.25 -9.62 -11.34
N MET A 90 30.25 -8.95 -10.19
CA MET A 90 29.07 -8.85 -9.35
C MET A 90 27.95 -8.04 -10.01
N ILE A 91 28.28 -7.04 -10.81
CA ILE A 91 27.29 -6.21 -11.51
C ILE A 91 26.78 -6.92 -12.77
N ASP A 92 27.69 -7.49 -13.57
CA ASP A 92 27.38 -8.02 -14.90
C ASP A 92 26.76 -9.43 -14.87
N LYS A 93 27.12 -10.28 -13.89
CA LYS A 93 26.69 -11.68 -13.84
C LYS A 93 25.49 -11.92 -12.92
N GLU A 94 25.04 -10.92 -12.17
CA GLU A 94 23.93 -11.05 -11.24
C GLU A 94 22.57 -11.04 -11.97
N GLN A 95 21.53 -11.57 -11.33
CA GLN A 95 20.19 -11.58 -11.90
C GLN A 95 19.70 -10.15 -12.14
N LYS A 96 19.10 -9.90 -13.32
CA LYS A 96 18.66 -8.54 -13.71
C LYS A 96 17.62 -7.91 -12.77
N SER A 97 16.85 -8.75 -12.08
CA SER A 97 15.86 -8.32 -11.08
C SER A 97 16.49 -7.92 -9.74
N THR A 98 17.71 -8.38 -9.44
CA THR A 98 18.39 -8.14 -8.18
C THR A 98 18.86 -6.70 -8.10
N LEU A 99 18.56 -6.05 -6.99
CA LEU A 99 19.11 -4.75 -6.64
C LEU A 99 20.44 -4.96 -5.92
N ILE A 100 21.48 -4.25 -6.35
CA ILE A 100 22.82 -4.35 -5.79
C ILE A 100 23.20 -3.00 -5.20
N MET A 101 23.59 -2.96 -3.94
CA MET A 101 24.06 -1.76 -3.26
C MET A 101 25.54 -1.95 -2.90
N VAL A 102 26.41 -1.11 -3.45
CA VAL A 102 27.85 -1.18 -3.21
C VAL A 102 28.32 0.05 -2.43
N HIS A 103 28.75 -0.19 -1.20
CA HIS A 103 29.46 0.79 -0.38
C HIS A 103 30.95 0.79 -0.75
N ILE A 104 31.41 1.86 -1.40
CA ILE A 104 32.83 2.10 -1.62
C ILE A 104 33.37 2.84 -0.41
N TYR A 105 34.44 2.31 0.18
CA TYR A 105 34.98 2.79 1.44
C TYR A 105 36.51 2.77 1.49
N GLU A 106 37.08 3.40 2.52
CA GLU A 106 38.48 3.21 2.90
C GLU A 106 38.60 3.41 4.41
N ASP A 107 39.54 2.71 5.05
CA ASP A 107 39.70 2.78 6.50
C ASP A 107 40.12 4.19 6.94
N GLY A 108 39.59 4.65 8.08
CA GLY A 108 39.91 5.96 8.65
C GLY A 108 39.18 7.15 8.02
N ILE A 109 38.25 6.91 7.08
CA ILE A 109 37.36 7.95 6.55
C ILE A 109 36.11 8.08 7.44
N PRO A 110 35.79 9.29 7.94
CA PRO A 110 34.59 9.52 8.76
C PRO A 110 33.30 9.05 8.10
N GLY A 111 32.35 8.56 8.91
CA GLY A 111 31.07 8.01 8.43
C GLY A 111 31.13 6.64 7.77
N THR A 112 32.31 6.11 7.46
CA THR A 112 32.47 4.77 6.86
C THR A 112 32.00 3.65 7.78
N GLU A 113 32.34 3.72 9.07
CA GLU A 113 31.92 2.74 10.08
C GLU A 113 30.40 2.78 10.29
N ALA A 114 29.82 3.99 10.38
CA ALA A 114 28.37 4.19 10.47
C ALA A 114 27.66 3.56 9.26
N MET A 115 28.14 3.86 8.05
CA MET A 115 27.61 3.28 6.81
C MET A 115 27.70 1.74 6.80
N ASN A 116 28.83 1.17 7.22
CA ASN A 116 29.02 -0.27 7.31
C ASN A 116 28.04 -0.92 8.30
N GLY A 117 27.85 -0.31 9.48
CA GLY A 117 26.85 -0.75 10.46
C GLY A 117 25.42 -0.72 9.89
N CYS A 118 25.05 0.36 9.20
CA CYS A 118 23.75 0.50 8.55
C CYS A 118 23.52 -0.59 7.50
N MET A 119 24.50 -0.84 6.63
CA MET A 119 24.41 -1.88 5.60
C MET A 119 24.20 -3.28 6.20
N ILE A 120 24.78 -3.59 7.36
CA ILE A 120 24.58 -4.87 8.06
C ILE A 120 23.13 -5.00 8.53
N CYS A 121 22.56 -3.96 9.15
CA CYS A 121 21.17 -3.96 9.58
C CYS A 121 20.22 -4.09 8.38
N LEU A 122 20.41 -3.27 7.35
CA LEU A 122 19.56 -3.27 6.16
C LEU A 122 19.66 -4.58 5.36
N ALA A 123 20.82 -5.24 5.35
CA ALA A 123 20.94 -6.55 4.73
C ALA A 123 20.02 -7.59 5.37
N GLY A 124 19.83 -7.53 6.70
CA GLY A 124 18.89 -8.38 7.42
C GLY A 124 17.43 -8.07 7.08
N GLU A 125 17.10 -6.79 6.91
CA GLU A 125 15.73 -6.31 6.68
C GLU A 125 15.29 -6.39 5.21
N TYR A 126 16.23 -6.35 4.27
CA TYR A 126 15.99 -6.45 2.84
C TYR A 126 16.72 -7.65 2.21
N PRO A 127 16.26 -8.89 2.47
CA PRO A 127 16.94 -10.09 1.99
C PRO A 127 17.11 -10.16 0.46
N ALA A 128 16.20 -9.55 -0.31
CA ALA A 128 16.24 -9.56 -1.77
C ALA A 128 17.27 -8.58 -2.38
N VAL A 129 17.84 -7.69 -1.56
CA VAL A 129 18.86 -6.73 -1.99
C VAL A 129 20.24 -7.30 -1.67
N LYS A 130 21.16 -7.20 -2.62
CA LYS A 130 22.55 -7.63 -2.45
C LYS A 130 23.38 -6.46 -1.96
N PHE A 131 23.71 -6.47 -0.68
CA PHE A 131 24.56 -5.46 -0.06
C PHE A 131 26.02 -5.89 -0.16
N CYS A 132 26.86 -4.98 -0.66
CA CYS A 132 28.27 -5.23 -0.90
C CYS A 132 29.11 -4.06 -0.42
N ARG A 133 30.37 -4.33 -0.11
CA ARG A 133 31.36 -3.30 0.24
C ARG A 133 32.68 -3.57 -0.46
N VAL A 134 33.39 -2.51 -0.81
CA VAL A 134 34.69 -2.59 -1.47
C VAL A 134 35.58 -1.43 -1.11
N LYS A 135 36.87 -1.71 -0.93
CA LYS A 135 37.86 -0.66 -0.70
C LYS A 135 38.14 0.11 -1.98
N SER A 136 38.26 1.43 -1.86
CA SER A 136 38.58 2.30 -2.99
C SER A 136 39.91 1.95 -3.65
N SER A 137 40.88 1.53 -2.84
CA SER A 137 42.18 1.00 -3.27
C SER A 137 42.09 -0.28 -4.12
N VAL A 138 41.07 -1.12 -3.89
CA VAL A 138 40.86 -2.39 -4.62
C VAL A 138 40.33 -2.16 -6.02
N ILE A 139 39.48 -1.15 -6.21
CA ILE A 139 38.89 -0.79 -7.52
C ILE A 139 39.75 0.20 -8.31
N GLY A 140 40.97 0.50 -7.85
CA GLY A 140 41.88 1.43 -8.52
C GLY A 140 41.40 2.88 -8.52
N ALA A 141 40.60 3.28 -7.52
CA ALA A 141 40.13 4.65 -7.41
C ALA A 141 41.30 5.62 -7.16
N SER A 142 41.20 6.84 -7.70
CA SER A 142 42.23 7.86 -7.47
C SER A 142 42.30 8.27 -6.00
N SER A 143 43.48 8.70 -5.53
CA SER A 143 43.63 9.25 -4.18
C SER A 143 42.72 10.47 -3.94
N ARG A 144 42.47 11.27 -4.98
CA ARG A 144 41.54 12.41 -4.92
C ARG A 144 40.10 11.96 -4.66
N PHE A 145 39.65 10.90 -5.34
CA PHE A 145 38.35 10.31 -5.08
C PHE A 145 38.29 9.76 -3.66
N THR A 146 39.28 8.97 -3.27
CA THR A 146 39.36 8.35 -1.93
C THR A 146 39.17 9.39 -0.81
N ARG A 147 39.85 10.55 -0.89
CA ARG A 147 39.79 11.57 0.16
C ARG A 147 38.52 12.42 0.15
N ASN A 148 37.92 12.64 -1.02
CA ASN A 148 36.90 13.69 -1.19
C ASN A 148 35.50 13.13 -1.48
N ALA A 149 35.39 11.86 -1.86
CA ALA A 149 34.17 11.27 -2.39
C ALA A 149 33.60 10.14 -1.52
N LEU A 150 34.34 9.71 -0.50
CA LEU A 150 33.95 8.60 0.37
C LEU A 150 33.34 9.10 1.69
N PRO A 151 32.48 8.29 2.34
CA PRO A 151 31.92 7.03 1.86
C PRO A 151 30.95 7.25 0.69
N ALA A 152 31.01 6.37 -0.31
CA ALA A 152 30.13 6.43 -1.49
C ALA A 152 29.23 5.20 -1.54
N LEU A 153 27.97 5.39 -1.94
CA LEU A 153 27.00 4.32 -2.17
C LEU A 153 26.58 4.32 -3.63
N LEU A 154 26.90 3.23 -4.32
CA LEU A 154 26.45 2.99 -5.69
C LEU A 154 25.34 1.95 -5.68
N ILE A 155 24.33 2.13 -6.53
CA ILE A 155 23.19 1.24 -6.61
C ILE A 155 22.98 0.83 -8.06
N TYR A 156 22.97 -0.48 -8.28
CA TYR A 156 22.83 -1.09 -9.59
C TYR A 156 21.59 -1.96 -9.67
N LYS A 157 20.99 -2.01 -10.86
CA LYS A 157 19.94 -2.98 -11.20
C LYS A 157 20.07 -3.34 -12.67
N GLY A 158 20.09 -4.63 -13.00
CA GLY A 158 20.19 -5.08 -14.40
C GLY A 158 21.46 -4.65 -15.14
N GLY A 159 22.56 -4.41 -14.42
CA GLY A 159 23.81 -3.89 -14.97
C GLY A 159 23.88 -2.36 -15.11
N GLU A 160 22.78 -1.66 -14.84
CA GLU A 160 22.72 -0.19 -14.94
C GLU A 160 22.92 0.46 -13.57
N LEU A 161 23.66 1.56 -13.53
CA LEU A 161 23.83 2.39 -12.34
C LEU A 161 22.60 3.31 -12.20
N ILE A 162 21.77 3.02 -11.19
CA ILE A 162 20.52 3.76 -10.94
C ILE A 162 20.63 4.75 -9.77
N GLY A 163 21.63 4.59 -8.90
CA GLY A 163 21.88 5.49 -7.78
C GLY A 163 23.39 5.70 -7.58
N ASN A 164 23.81 6.95 -7.39
CA ASN A 164 25.20 7.30 -7.18
C ASN A 164 25.30 8.40 -6.11
N PHE A 165 25.53 7.98 -4.87
CA PHE A 165 25.62 8.87 -3.72
C PHE A 165 27.07 9.00 -3.30
N VAL A 166 27.70 10.07 -3.76
CA VAL A 166 29.08 10.41 -3.40
C VAL A 166 29.07 11.18 -2.09
N ARG A 167 29.94 10.81 -1.15
CA ARG A 167 30.06 11.43 0.17
C ARG A 167 28.69 11.54 0.86
N ILE A 168 28.07 10.40 1.11
CA ILE A 168 26.70 10.31 1.67
C ILE A 168 26.56 11.04 3.01
N THR A 169 27.68 11.25 3.71
CA THR A 169 27.78 12.03 4.94
C THR A 169 27.40 13.50 4.79
N ASP A 170 27.42 14.07 3.58
CA ASP A 170 26.93 15.45 3.36
C ASP A 170 25.43 15.59 3.64
N GLN A 171 24.68 14.48 3.51
CA GLN A 171 23.22 14.45 3.63
C GLN A 171 22.80 13.84 4.96
N LEU A 172 23.51 12.81 5.44
CA LEU A 172 23.17 12.10 6.66
C LEU A 172 24.00 12.53 7.89
N GLY A 173 25.08 13.28 7.69
CA GLY A 173 26.10 13.51 8.73
C GLY A 173 27.09 12.34 8.86
N GLU A 174 28.01 12.43 9.80
CA GLU A 174 29.02 11.38 10.05
C GLU A 174 28.50 10.29 11.00
N ASP A 175 27.56 10.64 11.89
CA ASP A 175 26.93 9.76 12.86
C ASP A 175 25.45 9.57 12.52
N PHE A 176 25.15 8.55 11.70
CA PHE A 176 23.80 8.19 11.31
C PHE A 176 23.54 6.68 11.50
N PHE A 177 22.27 6.29 11.53
CA PHE A 177 21.84 4.93 11.79
C PHE A 177 21.06 4.32 10.61
N ALA A 178 20.79 3.02 10.70
CA ALA A 178 20.11 2.27 9.63
C ALA A 178 18.78 2.90 9.23
N VAL A 179 18.04 3.47 10.19
CA VAL A 179 16.76 4.15 9.95
C VAL A 179 16.93 5.40 9.08
N ASP A 180 18.00 6.17 9.31
CA ASP A 180 18.28 7.38 8.54
C ASP A 180 18.64 7.04 7.09
N LEU A 181 19.50 6.02 6.92
CA LEU A 181 19.86 5.51 5.60
C LEU A 181 18.67 4.87 4.87
N GLU A 182 17.81 4.15 5.58
CA GLU A 182 16.58 3.57 5.04
C GLU A 182 15.65 4.65 4.51
N ALA A 183 15.33 5.65 5.35
CA ALA A 183 14.45 6.75 4.99
C ALA A 183 14.98 7.50 3.77
N PHE A 184 16.29 7.74 3.75
CA PHE A 184 16.98 8.34 2.61
C PHE A 184 16.78 7.52 1.32
N LEU A 185 17.09 6.22 1.34
CA LEU A 185 16.94 5.38 0.16
C LEU A 185 15.48 5.21 -0.28
N GLN A 186 14.54 5.25 0.67
CA GLN A 186 13.11 5.17 0.40
C GLN A 186 12.57 6.42 -0.29
N GLU A 187 13.08 7.61 0.06
CA GLU A 187 12.71 8.87 -0.59
C GLU A 187 13.02 8.85 -2.10
N PHE A 188 14.10 8.18 -2.49
CA PHE A 188 14.48 7.97 -3.90
C PHE A 188 13.85 6.73 -4.56
N GLY A 189 13.02 5.96 -3.83
CA GLY A 189 12.42 4.72 -4.35
C GLY A 189 13.42 3.61 -4.64
N LEU A 190 14.57 3.61 -3.94
CA LEU A 190 15.68 2.68 -4.15
C LEU A 190 15.64 1.47 -3.22
N LEU A 191 14.58 1.29 -2.45
CA LEU A 191 14.35 0.10 -1.63
C LEU A 191 13.09 -0.63 -2.09
N PRO A 192 13.09 -1.98 -2.14
CA PRO A 192 11.88 -2.75 -2.30
C PRO A 192 10.90 -2.48 -1.15
N GLU A 193 9.61 -2.67 -1.38
CA GLU A 193 8.63 -2.58 -0.29
C GLU A 193 8.90 -3.66 0.77
N LYS A 194 8.92 -3.27 2.05
CA LYS A 194 8.90 -4.21 3.17
C LYS A 194 7.53 -4.90 3.19
N GLU A 195 7.51 -6.23 3.36
CA GLU A 195 6.28 -6.93 3.68
C GLU A 195 5.79 -6.45 5.05
N VAL A 196 4.82 -5.55 5.05
CA VAL A 196 4.04 -5.26 6.25
C VAL A 196 3.20 -6.51 6.50
N LEU A 197 3.67 -7.38 7.39
CA LEU A 197 2.81 -8.39 8.00
C LEU A 197 1.75 -7.63 8.78
N VAL A 198 0.62 -7.36 8.14
CA VAL A 198 -0.54 -6.76 8.79
C VAL A 198 -1.02 -7.79 9.81
N LEU A 199 -0.57 -7.66 11.05
CA LEU A 199 -1.26 -8.22 12.21
C LEU A 199 -2.62 -7.52 12.27
N THR A 200 -3.61 -8.11 11.62
CA THR A 200 -5.01 -7.69 11.69
C THR A 200 -5.55 -7.91 13.10
N SER A 201 -5.16 -7.05 14.04
CA SER A 201 -5.96 -6.77 15.23
C SER A 201 -6.90 -5.62 14.91
N VAL A 202 -7.84 -5.87 14.00
CA VAL A 202 -8.99 -4.98 13.81
C VAL A 202 -9.95 -5.26 14.96
N ARG A 203 -9.85 -4.49 16.05
CA ARG A 203 -10.99 -4.34 16.96
C ARG A 203 -11.95 -3.35 16.30
N ASN A 204 -12.93 -3.90 15.59
CA ASN A 204 -14.11 -3.14 15.18
C ASN A 204 -14.76 -2.55 16.44
N SER A 205 -14.67 -1.23 16.63
CA SER A 205 -15.56 -0.51 17.55
C SER A 205 -16.86 -0.20 16.79
N ALA A 206 -17.73 -1.19 16.73
CA ALA A 206 -19.12 -1.01 16.30
C ALA A 206 -20.03 -1.14 17.54
N THR A 207 -20.64 -0.01 17.89
CA THR A 207 -21.95 0.17 18.54
C THR A 207 -22.24 -0.48 19.91
N CYS A 208 -22.41 0.40 20.91
CA CYS A 208 -23.51 0.29 21.88
C CYS A 208 -24.05 1.71 22.17
N HIS A 209 -24.86 2.23 21.25
CA HIS A 209 -25.89 3.21 21.60
C HIS A 209 -27.01 2.44 22.30
N SER A 210 -27.19 2.68 23.60
CA SER A 210 -28.41 2.38 24.33
C SER A 210 -29.01 3.71 24.76
N GLU A 211 -29.91 4.25 23.95
CA GLU A 211 -30.84 5.29 24.37
C GLU A 211 -32.07 4.64 25.01
N ASP A 212 -32.67 5.38 25.94
CA ASP A 212 -33.98 5.19 26.59
C ASP A 212 -34.17 4.12 27.67
N SER A 213 -34.13 4.58 28.92
CA SER A 213 -35.11 4.20 29.92
C SER A 213 -35.44 5.42 30.79
N ASP A 214 -36.42 6.18 30.34
CA ASP A 214 -37.21 7.09 31.17
C ASP A 214 -37.95 6.26 32.24
N LEU A 215 -37.65 6.53 33.51
CA LEU A 215 -38.51 6.14 34.63
C LEU A 215 -38.76 7.38 35.50
N GLU A 216 -40.01 7.82 35.47
CA GLU A 216 -40.60 8.81 36.37
C GLU A 216 -40.40 8.42 37.83
N ILE A 217 -40.08 9.40 38.68
CA ILE A 217 -40.20 9.31 40.14
C ILE A 217 -41.00 10.53 40.61
N ASP A 218 -42.00 10.23 41.44
CA ASP A 218 -43.00 11.08 42.11
C ASP A 218 -42.53 12.45 42.65
#